data_AF-A0AAD9IGS3-F1
#
_entry.id   AF-A0AAD9IGS3-F1
#
_cell.length_a   1.000
_cell.length_b   1.000
_cell.length_c   1.000
_cell.angle_alpha   90.00
_cell.angle_beta   90.00
_cell.angle_gamma   90.00
#
_symmetry.space_group_name_H-M   'P 1'
#
loop_
_entity.id
_entity.type
_entity.pdbx_description
1 polymer ?
#
loop_
_entity_poly.entity_id
_entity_poly.type
_entity_poly.pdbx_seq_one_letter_code
_entity_poly.pdbx_strand_id
1 'polypeptide(L)'
;MVSAAEKPESRANSTLVIYIYNAEDAEEQQNLLFFINFAIAADDGVTYRIVVTSGGKVLPPPSQPPLPANAEYMQVHDCTTSWGVLGALTRSGLLPSKAYTVVVDSRVRGPFLPSYAASAMHWTEAFTNRLTGVVKMVGSVISCEGAPRGGHAAMEWRLNPHVVPHAWATDAEGWRLLSSDPTIMQCFDSRWDTKYYSDVGAGLAMLRAGHNIDSLLTRYQGVDWWSEASWDCNGRVSPEGEMQYDGASVTPYEVMFVRVNVGRVQADWSSVSVALKYHEWMRAAAAFRPAVQRNAWTEEPWRLRAVKMATMNARGPGCFDFGYYASHNPDLAADAGDPLRLWEHWMLLGQFQARPHRFSCPVQMGSTYRVAYLRARGGTCFDHNYYLDNNQDLKGAGMTSAAELFGHYTYFGQFEQRPARFACPDTWHDLAGGYESVPVGTKEEVLLSLRAFAASTLEGRGLIPAPPSLYAFNASTLTSAGEGADGQAAEQAAGDAGALANQSAVADPTVTAAQDAIAAATTHDDAKVATAHDAIAAATAHDDAAAVAATNAAAAETHDAAATGQDAGQAAAAQAGVAKDNGSAAATTGVAAQDAGATTGDAATGTVGDTATTTVQAT
;
A
#
# COMPACT_ATOMS: atom_id res chain seq x y z
N MET A 1 24.18 -33.91 41.45
CA MET A 1 24.68 -32.79 40.63
C MET A 1 24.38 -33.13 39.18
N VAL A 2 23.23 -32.68 38.68
CA VAL A 2 22.88 -32.81 37.26
C VAL A 2 23.68 -31.74 36.54
N SER A 3 24.55 -32.16 35.63
CA SER A 3 25.34 -31.27 34.77
C SER A 3 24.40 -30.28 34.10
N ALA A 4 24.62 -28.97 34.30
CA ALA A 4 23.93 -27.95 33.55
C ALA A 4 24.26 -28.19 32.08
N ALA A 5 23.28 -28.65 31.30
CA ALA A 5 23.41 -28.75 29.87
C ALA A 5 23.84 -27.38 29.35
N GLU A 6 25.00 -27.35 28.69
CA GLU A 6 25.52 -26.19 27.98
C GLU A 6 24.38 -25.66 27.11
N LYS A 7 23.95 -24.41 27.34
CA LYS A 7 22.94 -23.78 26.47
C LYS A 7 23.46 -23.91 25.04
N PRO A 8 22.70 -24.47 24.09
CA PRO A 8 23.13 -24.51 22.71
C PRO A 8 23.51 -23.09 22.30
N GLU A 9 24.71 -22.95 21.73
CA GLU A 9 25.22 -21.67 21.27
C GLU A 9 24.14 -21.00 20.42
N SER A 10 23.84 -19.73 20.70
CA SER A 10 22.77 -19.03 19.98
C SER A 10 23.02 -19.13 18.47
N ARG A 11 22.01 -19.54 17.70
CA ARG A 11 22.12 -19.61 16.22
C ARG A 11 22.57 -18.27 15.62
N ALA A 12 22.34 -17.16 16.33
CA ALA A 12 22.82 -15.84 15.96
C ALA A 12 24.34 -15.79 15.72
N ASN A 13 25.16 -16.39 16.60
CA ASN A 13 26.64 -16.41 16.48
C ASN A 13 27.13 -17.05 15.16
N SER A 14 26.33 -17.97 14.64
CA SER A 14 26.59 -18.72 13.42
C SER A 14 25.83 -18.20 12.20
N THR A 15 25.28 -16.97 12.27
CA THR A 15 24.48 -16.37 11.20
C THR A 15 25.21 -15.24 10.47
N LEU A 16 25.22 -15.31 9.14
CA LEU A 16 25.55 -14.22 8.23
C LEU A 16 24.25 -13.56 7.75
N VAL A 17 24.13 -12.24 7.85
CA VAL A 17 23.07 -11.46 7.21
C VAL A 17 23.66 -10.65 6.07
N ILE A 18 23.11 -10.83 4.87
CA ILE A 18 23.45 -10.05 3.69
C ILE A 18 22.27 -9.14 3.36
N TYR A 19 22.46 -7.84 3.51
CA TYR A 19 21.49 -6.85 3.06
C TYR A 19 21.91 -6.34 1.67
N ILE A 20 21.08 -6.54 0.66
CA ILE A 20 21.32 -6.10 -0.72
C ILE A 20 20.57 -4.79 -0.96
N TYR A 21 21.32 -3.72 -1.15
CA TYR A 21 20.78 -2.43 -1.52
C TYR A 21 20.75 -2.30 -3.05
N ASN A 22 19.54 -2.33 -3.60
CA ASN A 22 19.20 -2.17 -5.03
C ASN A 22 17.96 -1.26 -5.21
N ALA A 23 17.85 -0.22 -4.39
CA ALA A 23 16.68 0.64 -4.31
C ALA A 23 16.42 1.38 -5.63
N GLU A 24 15.21 1.28 -6.17
CA GLU A 24 14.77 1.98 -7.38
C GLU A 24 13.88 3.21 -7.07
N ASP A 25 13.47 3.38 -5.81
CA ASP A 25 12.68 4.53 -5.38
C ASP A 25 13.02 5.02 -3.96
N ALA A 26 12.40 6.14 -3.56
CA ALA A 26 12.65 6.79 -2.28
C ALA A 26 12.21 5.97 -1.06
N GLU A 27 11.18 5.12 -1.17
CA GLU A 27 10.77 4.25 -0.06
C GLU A 27 11.75 3.09 0.13
N GLU A 28 12.27 2.54 -0.97
CA GLU A 28 13.32 1.52 -0.94
C GLU A 28 14.65 2.07 -0.38
N GLN A 29 14.97 3.34 -0.65
CA GLN A 29 16.07 4.05 0.01
C GLN A 29 15.90 4.12 1.54
N GLN A 30 14.68 4.42 2.01
CA GLN A 30 14.37 4.47 3.43
C GLN A 30 14.37 3.10 4.10
N ASN A 31 14.15 2.02 3.36
CA ASN A 31 14.22 0.65 3.88
C ASN A 31 15.64 0.31 4.39
N LEU A 32 16.70 0.80 3.72
CA LEU A 32 18.08 0.65 4.21
C LEU A 32 18.27 1.33 5.56
N LEU A 33 17.83 2.58 5.68
CA LEU A 33 17.97 3.33 6.94
C LEU A 33 17.16 2.67 8.06
N PHE A 34 15.98 2.14 7.74
CA PHE A 34 15.20 1.36 8.69
C PHE A 34 15.99 0.12 9.16
N PHE A 35 16.51 -0.66 8.22
CA PHE A 35 17.24 -1.89 8.52
C PHE A 35 18.47 -1.60 9.40
N ILE A 36 19.28 -0.60 9.06
CA ILE A 36 20.46 -0.25 9.86
C ILE A 36 20.08 0.15 11.29
N ASN A 37 19.00 0.91 11.46
CA ASN A 37 18.60 1.42 12.77
C ASN A 37 17.91 0.39 13.67
N PHE A 38 17.26 -0.62 13.10
CA PHE A 38 16.36 -1.51 13.86
C PHE A 38 16.68 -3.00 13.72
N ALA A 39 17.44 -3.40 12.71
CA ALA A 39 17.82 -4.81 12.50
C ALA A 39 19.22 -5.13 13.05
N ILE A 40 20.13 -4.16 13.00
CA ILE A 40 21.54 -4.35 13.32
C ILE A 40 21.78 -3.92 14.77
N ALA A 41 22.30 -4.82 15.59
CA ALA A 41 22.78 -4.50 16.92
C ALA A 41 24.27 -4.82 17.05
N ALA A 42 24.97 -4.01 17.84
CA ALA A 42 26.31 -4.38 18.28
C ALA A 42 26.20 -5.60 19.20
N ASP A 43 27.15 -6.53 19.09
CA ASP A 43 27.32 -7.68 19.98
C ASP A 43 26.12 -8.66 20.02
N ASP A 44 25.30 -8.70 18.97
CA ASP A 44 24.19 -9.67 18.81
C ASP A 44 24.64 -11.05 18.30
N GLY A 45 25.93 -11.23 18.05
CA GLY A 45 26.53 -12.45 17.50
C GLY A 45 26.40 -12.59 15.99
N VAL A 46 25.59 -11.77 15.33
CA VAL A 46 25.33 -11.83 13.89
C VAL A 46 26.40 -11.06 13.13
N THR A 47 26.82 -11.60 11.99
CA THR A 47 27.73 -10.93 11.07
C THR A 47 26.94 -10.29 9.94
N TYR A 48 27.04 -8.98 9.73
CA TYR A 48 26.27 -8.26 8.71
C TYR A 48 27.15 -7.82 7.53
N ARG A 49 26.61 -7.91 6.32
CA ARG A 49 27.18 -7.40 5.07
C ARG A 49 26.15 -6.54 4.35
N ILE A 50 26.41 -5.23 4.27
CA ILE A 50 25.53 -4.28 3.60
C ILE A 50 26.08 -4.01 2.21
N VAL A 51 25.51 -4.68 1.21
CA VAL A 51 26.00 -4.68 -0.16
C VAL A 51 25.30 -3.59 -0.94
N VAL A 52 26.03 -2.53 -1.25
CA VAL A 52 25.57 -1.41 -2.07
C VAL A 52 25.86 -1.74 -3.53
N THR A 53 24.79 -1.83 -4.31
CA THR A 53 24.89 -2.00 -5.76
C THR A 53 24.88 -0.66 -6.48
N SER A 54 25.44 -0.62 -7.68
CA SER A 54 25.43 0.56 -8.54
C SER A 54 25.13 0.18 -9.99
N GLY A 55 24.38 1.03 -10.69
CA GLY A 55 24.03 0.85 -12.10
C GLY A 55 22.53 0.70 -12.34
N GLY A 56 22.13 0.67 -13.61
CA GLY A 56 20.72 0.55 -14.00
C GLY A 56 19.85 1.67 -13.41
N LYS A 57 18.76 1.29 -12.74
CA LYS A 57 17.82 2.20 -12.07
C LYS A 57 18.11 2.39 -10.57
N VAL A 58 19.21 1.84 -10.06
CA VAL A 58 19.52 1.89 -8.64
C VAL A 58 19.89 3.31 -8.23
N LEU A 59 19.13 3.87 -7.29
CA LEU A 59 19.40 5.17 -6.68
C LEU A 59 20.50 5.03 -5.62
N PRO A 60 21.41 6.01 -5.45
CA PRO A 60 22.41 5.96 -4.40
C PRO A 60 21.76 5.99 -3.01
N PRO A 61 22.36 5.37 -1.97
CA PRO A 61 21.86 5.49 -0.61
C PRO A 61 21.73 6.96 -0.18
N PRO A 62 20.66 7.36 0.53
CA PRO A 62 20.49 8.74 0.98
C PRO A 62 21.56 9.14 2.01
N SER A 63 22.06 8.17 2.76
CA SER A 63 23.25 8.28 3.61
C SER A 63 23.80 6.87 3.88
N GLN A 64 25.07 6.80 4.27
CA GLN A 64 25.71 5.59 4.79
C GLN A 64 26.09 5.85 6.25
N PRO A 65 25.16 5.68 7.20
CA PRO A 65 25.47 5.87 8.61
C PRO A 65 26.58 4.91 9.07
N PRO A 66 27.35 5.28 10.10
CA PRO A 66 28.34 4.39 10.70
C PRO A 66 27.72 3.05 11.10
N LEU A 67 28.43 1.95 10.83
CA LEU A 67 28.01 0.60 11.18
C LEU A 67 28.74 0.13 12.45
N PRO A 68 28.12 -0.77 13.25
CA PRO A 68 28.81 -1.43 14.36
C PRO A 68 29.90 -2.39 13.85
N ALA A 69 30.79 -2.83 14.75
CA ALA A 69 32.00 -3.59 14.40
C ALA A 69 31.72 -4.95 13.72
N ASN A 70 30.54 -5.54 13.93
CA ASN A 70 30.09 -6.77 13.30
C ASN A 70 29.44 -6.56 11.91
N ALA A 71 29.40 -5.33 11.41
CA ALA A 71 28.76 -4.95 10.15
C ALA A 71 29.73 -4.16 9.24
N GLU A 72 29.70 -4.43 7.94
CA GLU A 72 30.51 -3.70 6.95
C GLU A 72 29.72 -3.40 5.66
N TYR A 73 30.07 -2.27 5.02
CA TYR A 73 29.60 -1.97 3.67
C TYR A 73 30.48 -2.67 2.64
N MET A 74 29.85 -3.21 1.60
CA MET A 74 30.49 -3.80 0.44
C MET A 74 29.96 -3.13 -0.83
N GLN A 75 30.76 -3.10 -1.88
CA GLN A 75 30.35 -2.57 -3.19
C GLN A 75 30.29 -3.71 -4.20
N VAL A 76 29.21 -3.76 -4.98
CA VAL A 76 29.10 -4.64 -6.15
C VAL A 76 28.65 -3.80 -7.33
N HIS A 77 29.44 -3.84 -8.40
CA HIS A 77 29.16 -3.14 -9.64
C HIS A 77 28.52 -4.09 -10.66
N ASP A 78 27.86 -3.52 -11.66
CA ASP A 78 27.38 -4.21 -12.86
C ASP A 78 26.29 -5.28 -12.65
N CYS A 79 25.74 -5.41 -11.45
CA CYS A 79 24.58 -6.25 -11.20
C CYS A 79 23.62 -5.65 -10.17
N THR A 80 22.32 -5.64 -10.51
CA THR A 80 21.25 -5.05 -9.69
C THR A 80 20.20 -6.08 -9.24
N THR A 81 20.31 -7.33 -9.68
CA THR A 81 19.45 -8.43 -9.23
C THR A 81 20.00 -9.04 -7.95
N SER A 82 19.12 -9.31 -6.98
CA SER A 82 19.51 -9.85 -5.66
C SER A 82 20.32 -11.15 -5.80
N TRP A 83 19.88 -12.07 -6.66
CA TRP A 83 20.60 -13.33 -6.93
C TRP A 83 21.93 -13.16 -7.64
N GLY A 84 22.01 -12.29 -8.64
CA GLY A 84 23.26 -12.03 -9.36
C GLY A 84 24.33 -11.39 -8.47
N VAL A 85 23.92 -10.52 -7.54
CA VAL A 85 24.79 -9.94 -6.50
C VAL A 85 25.35 -11.04 -5.59
N LEU A 86 24.52 -11.96 -5.11
CA LEU A 86 24.98 -13.10 -4.31
C LEU A 86 25.97 -13.97 -5.08
N GLY A 87 25.75 -14.17 -6.39
CA GLY A 87 26.69 -14.87 -7.26
C GLY A 87 28.04 -14.16 -7.37
N ALA A 88 28.03 -12.84 -7.55
CA ALA A 88 29.25 -12.03 -7.61
C ALA A 88 30.05 -12.12 -6.29
N LEU A 89 29.36 -11.98 -5.16
CA LEU A 89 29.97 -12.08 -3.83
C LEU A 89 30.54 -13.47 -3.58
N THR A 90 29.83 -14.53 -3.96
CA THR A 90 30.30 -15.91 -3.82
C THR A 90 31.57 -16.15 -4.63
N ARG A 91 31.61 -15.72 -5.89
CA ARG A 91 32.80 -15.86 -6.76
C ARG A 91 34.00 -15.06 -6.25
N SER A 92 33.76 -13.92 -5.62
CA SER A 92 34.82 -13.08 -5.05
C SER A 92 35.45 -13.66 -3.78
N GLY A 93 34.80 -14.64 -3.12
CA GLY A 93 35.26 -15.20 -1.85
C GLY A 93 35.16 -14.23 -0.67
N LEU A 94 34.41 -13.12 -0.81
CA LEU A 94 34.32 -12.07 0.20
C LEU A 94 33.32 -12.39 1.33
N LEU A 95 32.49 -13.43 1.18
CA LEU A 95 31.52 -13.82 2.20
C LEU A 95 32.16 -14.76 3.22
N PRO A 96 32.05 -14.48 4.53
CA PRO A 96 32.51 -15.41 5.56
C PRO A 96 31.67 -16.69 5.54
N SER A 97 32.31 -17.83 5.78
CA SER A 97 31.58 -19.08 5.99
C SER A 97 30.83 -19.04 7.32
N LYS A 98 29.52 -19.27 7.28
CA LYS A 98 28.61 -19.33 8.43
C LYS A 98 27.66 -20.51 8.28
N ALA A 99 27.10 -20.98 9.39
CA ALA A 99 26.17 -22.11 9.36
C ALA A 99 24.81 -21.72 8.74
N TYR A 100 24.43 -20.45 8.91
CA TYR A 100 23.20 -19.88 8.38
C TYR A 100 23.49 -18.60 7.62
N THR A 101 22.80 -18.41 6.51
CA THR A 101 22.80 -17.17 5.73
C THR A 101 21.37 -16.66 5.64
N VAL A 102 21.16 -15.40 6.01
CA VAL A 102 19.90 -14.68 5.83
C VAL A 102 20.16 -13.56 4.81
N VAL A 103 19.31 -13.45 3.81
CA VAL A 103 19.39 -12.41 2.78
C VAL A 103 18.15 -11.53 2.88
N VAL A 104 18.36 -10.22 2.86
CA VAL A 104 17.31 -9.19 2.83
C VAL A 104 17.65 -8.21 1.71
N ASP A 105 16.68 -7.73 0.93
CA ASP A 105 16.90 -6.67 -0.07
C ASP A 105 16.14 -5.37 0.25
N SER A 106 16.50 -4.28 -0.42
CA SER A 106 15.92 -2.96 -0.16
C SER A 106 14.46 -2.79 -0.56
N ARG A 107 13.82 -3.82 -1.15
CA ARG A 107 12.40 -3.76 -1.51
C ARG A 107 11.50 -4.00 -0.31
N VAL A 108 12.04 -4.49 0.81
CA VAL A 108 11.29 -4.76 2.03
C VAL A 108 11.70 -3.86 3.20
N ARG A 109 10.73 -3.49 4.02
CA ARG A 109 10.93 -2.85 5.33
C ARG A 109 10.79 -3.89 6.43
N GLY A 110 11.73 -3.92 7.35
CA GLY A 110 11.79 -4.87 8.46
C GLY A 110 13.18 -4.91 9.11
N PRO A 111 13.36 -5.70 10.17
CA PRO A 111 12.42 -6.66 10.72
C PRO A 111 11.35 -6.01 11.61
N PHE A 112 10.13 -6.52 11.52
CA PHE A 112 9.04 -6.24 12.47
C PHE A 112 8.84 -7.44 13.38
N LEU A 113 9.28 -7.31 14.64
CA LEU A 113 8.99 -8.29 15.68
C LEU A 113 8.00 -7.72 16.70
N PRO A 114 7.00 -8.51 17.13
CA PRO A 114 6.20 -8.17 18.30
C PRO A 114 7.09 -8.03 19.54
N SER A 115 6.73 -7.12 20.45
CA SER A 115 7.51 -6.85 21.67
C SER A 115 7.73 -8.09 22.54
N TYR A 116 6.74 -9.00 22.61
CA TYR A 116 6.85 -10.25 23.37
C TYR A 116 7.81 -11.26 22.73
N ALA A 117 8.05 -11.17 21.42
CA ALA A 117 8.99 -12.03 20.70
C ALA A 117 10.40 -11.41 20.73
N ALA A 118 10.50 -10.09 20.58
CA ALA A 118 11.77 -9.37 20.59
C ALA A 118 12.58 -9.55 21.89
N SER A 119 11.91 -9.82 23.02
CA SER A 119 12.60 -10.14 24.28
C SER A 119 13.09 -11.59 24.39
N ALA A 120 12.60 -12.49 23.53
CA ALA A 120 12.81 -13.93 23.66
C ALA A 120 13.72 -14.52 22.58
N MET A 121 13.87 -13.85 21.42
CA MET A 121 14.64 -14.35 20.28
C MET A 121 15.21 -13.20 19.44
N HIS A 122 16.34 -13.46 18.80
CA HIS A 122 16.83 -12.58 17.74
C HIS A 122 15.96 -12.72 16.49
N TRP A 123 15.80 -11.66 15.69
CA TRP A 123 14.88 -11.69 14.53
C TRP A 123 15.29 -12.72 13.46
N THR A 124 16.59 -12.98 13.31
CA THR A 124 17.08 -14.02 12.38
C THR A 124 16.61 -15.42 12.78
N GLU A 125 16.36 -15.65 14.07
CA GLU A 125 15.88 -16.94 14.58
C GLU A 125 14.48 -17.29 14.08
N ALA A 126 13.67 -16.29 13.67
CA ALA A 126 12.38 -16.55 13.03
C ALA A 126 12.54 -17.40 11.76
N PHE A 127 13.61 -17.17 11.00
CA PHE A 127 13.94 -17.97 9.83
C PHE A 127 14.78 -19.19 10.20
N THR A 128 15.88 -18.98 10.95
CA THR A 128 16.87 -20.04 11.12
C THR A 128 16.34 -21.20 11.96
N ASN A 129 15.41 -20.98 12.89
CA ASN A 129 14.79 -22.07 13.66
C ASN A 129 13.89 -22.98 12.80
N ARG A 130 13.47 -22.52 11.61
CA ARG A 130 12.70 -23.33 10.66
C ARG A 130 13.59 -24.17 9.74
N LEU A 131 14.88 -23.86 9.65
CA LEU A 131 15.85 -24.70 8.94
C LEU A 131 16.10 -25.98 9.73
N THR A 132 15.96 -27.12 9.05
CA THR A 132 16.08 -28.46 9.62
C THR A 132 16.94 -29.35 8.72
N GLY A 133 17.08 -30.64 9.07
CA GLY A 133 17.69 -31.62 8.17
C GLY A 133 16.95 -31.75 6.82
N VAL A 134 15.68 -31.35 6.79
CA VAL A 134 14.80 -31.47 5.61
C VAL A 134 14.55 -30.12 4.93
N VAL A 135 14.28 -29.08 5.71
CA VAL A 135 13.98 -27.73 5.22
C VAL A 135 15.28 -26.95 5.07
N LYS A 136 15.62 -26.55 3.85
CA LYS A 136 16.90 -25.88 3.52
C LYS A 136 16.76 -24.45 3.04
N MET A 137 15.53 -23.97 2.85
CA MET A 137 15.26 -22.59 2.47
C MET A 137 13.97 -22.11 3.14
N VAL A 138 14.02 -20.95 3.78
CA VAL A 138 12.89 -20.37 4.52
C VAL A 138 12.70 -18.94 4.09
N GLY A 139 11.51 -18.58 3.62
CA GLY A 139 11.17 -17.23 3.20
C GLY A 139 10.30 -16.49 4.20
N SER A 140 10.19 -15.18 4.03
CA SER A 140 9.08 -14.42 4.64
C SER A 140 7.75 -14.87 4.04
N VAL A 141 7.76 -15.14 2.73
CA VAL A 141 6.61 -15.58 1.92
C VAL A 141 7.06 -16.67 0.94
N ILE A 142 6.19 -17.65 0.70
CA ILE A 142 6.24 -18.52 -0.48
C ILE A 142 5.18 -18.06 -1.47
N SER A 143 5.49 -18.08 -2.76
CA SER A 143 4.54 -17.84 -3.84
C SER A 143 4.45 -19.05 -4.78
N CYS A 144 3.25 -19.32 -5.28
CA CYS A 144 2.96 -20.32 -6.32
C CYS A 144 2.51 -19.69 -7.64
N GLU A 145 2.72 -18.38 -7.82
CA GLU A 145 2.35 -17.67 -9.05
C GLU A 145 3.09 -18.21 -10.29
N GLY A 146 4.30 -18.71 -10.08
CA GLY A 146 5.17 -19.16 -11.15
C GLY A 146 5.73 -18.01 -12.00
N ALA A 147 6.39 -18.40 -13.09
CA ALA A 147 6.98 -17.45 -14.04
C ALA A 147 6.98 -18.03 -15.46
N PRO A 148 6.57 -17.25 -16.47
CA PRO A 148 6.81 -17.59 -17.86
C PRO A 148 8.26 -17.28 -18.25
N ARG A 149 8.88 -18.17 -19.01
CA ARG A 149 10.23 -17.96 -19.56
C ARG A 149 10.24 -16.68 -20.41
N GLY A 150 11.20 -15.79 -20.19
CA GLY A 150 11.30 -14.51 -20.90
C GLY A 150 10.13 -13.55 -20.73
N GLY A 151 9.14 -13.85 -19.86
CA GLY A 151 7.96 -13.00 -19.66
C GLY A 151 6.82 -13.21 -20.65
N HIS A 152 6.92 -14.19 -21.54
CA HIS A 152 5.92 -14.45 -22.56
C HIS A 152 4.93 -15.52 -22.07
N ALA A 153 3.67 -15.16 -21.84
CA ALA A 153 2.66 -16.07 -21.29
C ALA A 153 2.40 -17.33 -22.15
N ALA A 154 2.73 -17.30 -23.44
CA ALA A 154 2.63 -18.43 -24.35
C ALA A 154 3.84 -19.41 -24.29
N MET A 155 4.92 -19.03 -23.61
CA MET A 155 6.11 -19.87 -23.44
C MET A 155 5.97 -20.81 -22.24
N GLU A 156 7.00 -21.63 -22.02
CA GLU A 156 7.11 -22.52 -20.87
C GLU A 156 6.95 -21.77 -19.55
N TRP A 157 6.13 -22.31 -18.65
CA TRP A 157 5.95 -21.81 -17.29
C TRP A 157 6.65 -22.72 -16.29
N ARG A 158 7.35 -22.12 -15.33
CA ARG A 158 7.70 -22.78 -14.09
C ARG A 158 6.62 -22.51 -13.05
N LEU A 159 6.05 -23.58 -12.52
CA LEU A 159 4.86 -23.55 -11.68
C LEU A 159 5.12 -24.04 -10.26
N ASN A 160 6.36 -24.36 -9.91
CA ASN A 160 6.71 -24.81 -8.57
C ASN A 160 6.61 -23.66 -7.55
N PRO A 161 6.35 -23.99 -6.27
CA PRO A 161 6.42 -23.01 -5.20
C PRO A 161 7.85 -22.51 -5.06
N HIS A 162 7.98 -21.26 -4.63
CA HIS A 162 9.28 -20.66 -4.36
C HIS A 162 9.21 -19.66 -3.22
N VAL A 163 10.33 -19.55 -2.51
CA VAL A 163 10.54 -18.48 -1.54
C VAL A 163 10.77 -17.17 -2.30
N VAL A 164 10.03 -16.13 -1.93
CA VAL A 164 10.19 -14.78 -2.51
C VAL A 164 11.57 -14.22 -2.14
N PRO A 165 12.33 -13.61 -3.08
CA PRO A 165 13.76 -13.33 -2.91
C PRO A 165 14.10 -12.13 -2.02
N HIS A 166 13.12 -11.49 -1.37
CA HIS A 166 13.31 -10.23 -0.66
C HIS A 166 13.77 -10.37 0.80
N ALA A 167 13.39 -11.47 1.47
CA ALA A 167 13.80 -11.76 2.83
C ALA A 167 13.69 -13.27 3.09
N TRP A 168 14.82 -13.96 3.14
CA TRP A 168 14.89 -15.41 3.23
C TRP A 168 16.17 -15.89 3.92
N ALA A 169 16.20 -17.16 4.31
CA ALA A 169 17.35 -17.81 4.92
C ALA A 169 17.60 -19.20 4.36
N THR A 170 18.84 -19.65 4.49
CA THR A 170 19.29 -21.01 4.17
C THR A 170 20.40 -21.43 5.13
N ASP A 171 20.66 -22.74 5.22
CA ASP A 171 21.83 -23.27 5.92
C ASP A 171 23.03 -23.42 4.96
N ALA A 172 24.17 -23.86 5.47
CA ALA A 172 25.38 -24.05 4.66
C ALA A 172 25.19 -25.04 3.50
N GLU A 173 24.33 -26.05 3.65
CA GLU A 173 24.05 -27.04 2.61
C GLU A 173 23.18 -26.44 1.50
N GLY A 174 22.09 -25.75 1.87
CA GLY A 174 21.24 -25.06 0.92
C GLY A 174 21.99 -23.94 0.19
N TRP A 175 22.85 -23.19 0.89
CA TRP A 175 23.72 -22.19 0.25
C TRP A 175 24.65 -22.81 -0.79
N ARG A 176 25.30 -23.94 -0.47
CA ARG A 176 26.16 -24.67 -1.40
C ARG A 176 25.39 -25.14 -2.64
N LEU A 177 24.17 -25.62 -2.45
CA LEU A 177 23.30 -26.03 -3.55
C LEU A 177 22.99 -24.85 -4.49
N LEU A 178 22.50 -23.74 -3.92
CA LEU A 178 22.13 -22.55 -4.70
C LEU A 178 23.33 -21.93 -5.43
N SER A 179 24.48 -21.86 -4.77
CA SER A 179 25.69 -21.28 -5.34
C SER A 179 26.40 -22.16 -6.36
N SER A 180 26.14 -23.48 -6.35
CA SER A 180 26.69 -24.40 -7.33
C SER A 180 25.95 -24.39 -8.67
N ASP A 181 24.71 -23.91 -8.70
CA ASP A 181 23.95 -23.77 -9.94
C ASP A 181 24.26 -22.42 -10.60
N PRO A 182 24.93 -22.41 -11.77
CA PRO A 182 25.32 -21.17 -12.43
C PRO A 182 24.14 -20.37 -12.97
N THR A 183 22.94 -20.96 -13.06
CA THR A 183 21.74 -20.31 -13.59
C THR A 183 20.97 -19.54 -12.51
N ILE A 184 21.05 -19.96 -11.24
CA ILE A 184 20.31 -19.32 -10.14
C ILE A 184 20.95 -17.98 -9.81
N MET A 185 22.28 -17.96 -9.60
CA MET A 185 23.01 -16.77 -9.17
C MET A 185 23.61 -15.95 -10.33
N GLN A 186 23.01 -16.05 -11.51
CA GLN A 186 23.37 -15.25 -12.67
C GLN A 186 22.76 -13.84 -12.57
N CYS A 187 23.47 -12.84 -13.08
CA CYS A 187 22.90 -11.52 -13.27
C CYS A 187 22.13 -11.49 -14.60
N PHE A 188 20.81 -11.42 -14.54
CA PHE A 188 19.94 -11.33 -15.72
C PHE A 188 19.54 -9.89 -15.99
N ASP A 189 19.47 -9.52 -17.28
CA ASP A 189 18.96 -8.21 -17.71
C ASP A 189 17.42 -8.14 -17.61
N SER A 190 16.76 -9.30 -17.78
CA SER A 190 15.31 -9.42 -17.72
C SER A 190 14.84 -9.78 -16.31
N ARG A 191 13.90 -8.99 -15.77
CA ARG A 191 13.21 -9.33 -14.52
C ARG A 191 12.46 -10.67 -14.61
N TRP A 192 12.00 -11.05 -15.80
CA TRP A 192 11.30 -12.31 -16.01
C TRP A 192 12.24 -13.49 -16.01
N ASP A 193 13.44 -13.34 -16.59
CA ASP A 193 14.47 -14.38 -16.52
C ASP A 193 15.01 -14.52 -15.09
N THR A 194 15.18 -13.41 -14.37
CA THR A 194 15.48 -13.44 -12.92
C THR A 194 14.41 -14.24 -12.17
N LYS A 195 13.12 -13.96 -12.42
CA LYS A 195 12.03 -14.71 -11.77
C LYS A 195 12.05 -16.19 -12.14
N TYR A 196 12.25 -16.50 -13.42
CA TYR A 196 12.20 -17.86 -13.95
C TYR A 196 13.38 -18.75 -13.52
N TYR A 197 14.61 -18.27 -13.72
CA TYR A 197 15.83 -19.02 -13.45
C TYR A 197 16.30 -18.89 -12.01
N SER A 198 16.09 -17.74 -11.36
CA SER A 198 16.56 -17.50 -10.00
C SER A 198 15.46 -17.71 -8.96
N ASP A 199 14.39 -16.91 -8.95
CA ASP A 199 13.39 -16.98 -7.87
C ASP A 199 12.70 -18.36 -7.84
N VAL A 200 12.03 -18.70 -8.94
CA VAL A 200 11.33 -19.97 -9.10
C VAL A 200 12.32 -21.13 -9.24
N GLY A 201 13.47 -20.88 -9.87
CA GLY A 201 14.53 -21.89 -10.02
C GLY A 201 15.21 -22.30 -8.73
N ALA A 202 15.40 -21.39 -7.77
CA ALA A 202 15.93 -21.69 -6.44
C ALA A 202 15.01 -22.65 -5.68
N GLY A 203 13.70 -22.39 -5.69
CA GLY A 203 12.70 -23.30 -5.12
C GLY A 203 12.77 -24.69 -5.77
N LEU A 204 12.83 -24.74 -7.10
CA LEU A 204 12.91 -26.00 -7.84
C LEU A 204 14.20 -26.78 -7.54
N ALA A 205 15.33 -26.09 -7.41
CA ALA A 205 16.61 -26.70 -7.11
C ALA A 205 16.61 -27.35 -5.72
N MET A 206 16.03 -26.68 -4.72
CA MET A 206 15.83 -27.26 -3.38
C MET A 206 15.00 -28.55 -3.44
N LEU A 207 13.83 -28.48 -4.10
CA LEU A 207 12.91 -29.60 -4.21
C LEU A 207 13.52 -30.79 -4.95
N ARG A 208 14.24 -30.54 -6.05
CA ARG A 208 14.91 -31.59 -6.84
C ARG A 208 16.05 -32.28 -6.10
N ALA A 209 16.70 -31.60 -5.17
CA ALA A 209 17.71 -32.20 -4.31
C ALA A 209 17.13 -33.00 -3.12
N GLY A 210 15.80 -33.14 -3.05
CA GLY A 210 15.13 -33.86 -1.97
C GLY A 210 15.00 -33.05 -0.68
N HIS A 211 15.19 -31.72 -0.75
CA HIS A 211 14.95 -30.81 0.36
C HIS A 211 13.60 -30.12 0.23
N ASN A 212 13.05 -29.68 1.35
CA ASN A 212 11.81 -28.90 1.39
C ASN A 212 12.12 -27.40 1.58
N ILE A 213 11.11 -26.56 1.34
CA ILE A 213 11.13 -25.12 1.59
C ILE A 213 10.06 -24.76 2.63
N ASP A 214 10.15 -23.59 3.25
CA ASP A 214 9.17 -23.15 4.24
C ASP A 214 9.03 -21.61 4.25
N SER A 215 8.05 -21.08 5.00
CA SER A 215 7.87 -19.65 5.17
C SER A 215 7.36 -19.26 6.56
N LEU A 216 7.30 -17.95 6.82
CA LEU A 216 6.68 -17.41 8.03
C LEU A 216 5.15 -17.33 7.94
N LEU A 217 4.55 -17.54 6.77
CA LEU A 217 3.10 -17.47 6.57
C LEU A 217 2.35 -18.55 7.36
N THR A 218 1.39 -18.14 8.18
CA THR A 218 0.62 -19.02 9.06
C THR A 218 -0.14 -20.10 8.29
N ARG A 219 -0.69 -19.76 7.11
CA ARG A 219 -1.44 -20.71 6.27
C ARG A 219 -0.55 -21.82 5.70
N TYR A 220 0.75 -21.58 5.58
CA TYR A 220 1.69 -22.44 4.85
C TYR A 220 2.52 -23.33 5.77
N GLN A 221 2.22 -23.29 7.07
CA GLN A 221 2.92 -24.06 8.08
C GLN A 221 2.66 -25.56 7.90
N GLY A 222 3.72 -26.33 7.72
CA GLY A 222 3.65 -27.79 7.58
C GLY A 222 3.14 -28.29 6.22
N VAL A 223 3.04 -27.41 5.22
CA VAL A 223 2.71 -27.83 3.85
C VAL A 223 3.86 -28.67 3.27
N ASP A 224 3.50 -29.78 2.63
CA ASP A 224 4.44 -30.58 1.84
C ASP A 224 4.59 -29.97 0.44
N TRP A 225 5.72 -29.30 0.20
CA TRP A 225 6.03 -28.70 -1.09
C TRP A 225 6.68 -29.65 -2.10
N TRP A 226 7.02 -30.89 -1.71
CA TRP A 226 7.40 -31.93 -2.67
C TRP A 226 6.19 -32.42 -3.46
N SER A 227 5.02 -32.39 -2.83
CA SER A 227 3.77 -32.73 -3.49
C SER A 227 3.39 -31.66 -4.51
N GLU A 228 3.35 -32.03 -5.79
CA GLU A 228 2.86 -31.17 -6.87
C GLU A 228 1.40 -30.75 -6.67
N ALA A 229 0.62 -31.51 -5.87
CA ALA A 229 -0.73 -31.13 -5.49
C ALA A 229 -0.79 -29.81 -4.69
N SER A 230 0.33 -29.43 -4.04
CA SER A 230 0.46 -28.17 -3.29
C SER A 230 0.90 -27.00 -4.19
N TRP A 231 1.27 -27.23 -5.45
CA TRP A 231 1.89 -26.20 -6.31
C TRP A 231 0.89 -25.21 -6.91
N ASP A 232 -0.42 -25.46 -6.75
CA ASP A 232 -1.47 -24.49 -7.04
C ASP A 232 -1.87 -23.69 -5.78
N CYS A 233 -0.93 -23.53 -4.84
CA CYS A 233 -1.21 -22.84 -3.58
C CYS A 233 -1.73 -21.41 -3.85
N ASN A 234 -2.69 -20.99 -3.03
CA ASN A 234 -3.30 -19.67 -3.13
C ASN A 234 -3.80 -19.31 -4.55
N GLY A 235 -4.23 -20.32 -5.32
CA GLY A 235 -4.76 -20.15 -6.67
C GLY A 235 -3.77 -19.50 -7.64
N ARG A 236 -2.47 -19.75 -7.46
CA ARG A 236 -1.37 -19.14 -8.24
C ARG A 236 -1.30 -17.62 -8.14
N VAL A 237 -1.73 -17.07 -7.02
CA VAL A 237 -1.57 -15.64 -6.74
C VAL A 237 -0.51 -15.45 -5.65
N SER A 238 0.32 -14.43 -5.77
CA SER A 238 1.29 -14.10 -4.73
C SER A 238 0.57 -13.63 -3.46
N PRO A 239 0.89 -14.17 -2.26
CA PRO A 239 0.32 -13.69 -1.01
C PRO A 239 0.70 -12.24 -0.68
N GLU A 240 1.72 -11.66 -1.33
CA GLU A 240 2.19 -10.29 -1.07
C GLU A 240 1.27 -9.20 -1.62
N GLY A 241 0.28 -9.54 -2.44
CA GLY A 241 -0.69 -8.59 -3.00
C GLY A 241 -1.79 -8.21 -2.02
N GLU A 242 -2.37 -7.01 -2.19
CA GLU A 242 -3.48 -6.53 -1.36
C GLU A 242 -4.68 -7.48 -1.45
N MET A 243 -5.09 -8.04 -0.31
CA MET A 243 -6.18 -9.02 -0.19
C MET A 243 -5.95 -10.33 -0.95
N GLN A 244 -4.73 -10.59 -1.44
CA GLN A 244 -4.39 -11.78 -2.22
C GLN A 244 -4.02 -12.98 -1.34
N TYR A 245 -3.97 -12.84 -0.02
CA TYR A 245 -3.73 -13.92 0.93
C TYR A 245 -5.05 -14.40 1.54
N ASP A 246 -5.80 -15.19 0.77
CA ASP A 246 -7.12 -15.73 1.15
C ASP A 246 -8.19 -14.67 1.51
N GLY A 247 -8.20 -13.56 0.77
CA GLY A 247 -9.07 -12.42 1.09
C GLY A 247 -8.59 -11.60 2.30
N ALA A 248 -7.34 -11.80 2.73
CA ALA A 248 -6.62 -10.95 3.66
C ALA A 248 -5.31 -10.45 3.02
N SER A 249 -4.67 -9.48 3.68
CA SER A 249 -3.31 -9.05 3.36
C SER A 249 -2.34 -9.61 4.39
N VAL A 250 -1.12 -9.93 3.97
CA VAL A 250 -0.03 -10.27 4.90
C VAL A 250 0.20 -9.13 5.89
N THR A 251 0.58 -9.47 7.13
CA THR A 251 0.82 -8.47 8.18
C THR A 251 2.31 -8.37 8.53
N PRO A 252 2.81 -7.19 8.95
CA PRO A 252 4.21 -7.06 9.33
C PRO A 252 4.69 -8.05 10.39
N TYR A 253 3.83 -8.43 11.34
CA TYR A 253 4.20 -9.41 12.37
C TYR A 253 4.10 -10.87 11.92
N GLU A 254 3.43 -11.16 10.81
CA GLU A 254 3.42 -12.50 10.22
C GLU A 254 4.65 -12.72 9.34
N VAL A 255 4.93 -11.79 8.43
CA VAL A 255 6.02 -11.96 7.44
C VAL A 255 7.33 -11.31 7.85
N MET A 256 7.35 -10.51 8.93
CA MET A 256 8.50 -9.76 9.48
C MET A 256 9.13 -8.71 8.54
N PHE A 257 9.16 -8.96 7.24
CA PHE A 257 9.65 -8.06 6.20
C PHE A 257 8.53 -7.83 5.18
N VAL A 258 8.08 -6.59 5.07
CA VAL A 258 6.97 -6.21 4.19
C VAL A 258 7.51 -5.46 2.99
N ARG A 259 7.08 -5.80 1.79
CA ARG A 259 7.49 -5.08 0.58
C ARG A 259 6.89 -3.68 0.55
N VAL A 260 7.74 -2.67 0.63
CA VAL A 260 7.38 -1.24 0.73
C VAL A 260 8.12 -0.47 -0.35
N ASN A 261 7.37 0.10 -1.28
CA ASN A 261 7.83 0.92 -2.39
C ASN A 261 6.80 2.01 -2.70
N VAL A 262 7.16 3.03 -3.50
CA VAL A 262 6.29 4.20 -3.73
C VAL A 262 4.92 3.81 -4.28
N GLY A 263 4.87 2.86 -5.23
CA GLY A 263 3.62 2.42 -5.84
C GLY A 263 2.66 1.78 -4.84
N ARG A 264 3.16 0.94 -3.92
CA ARG A 264 2.32 0.32 -2.88
C ARG A 264 1.89 1.30 -1.79
N VAL A 265 2.71 2.31 -1.49
CA VAL A 265 2.33 3.40 -0.59
C VAL A 265 1.19 4.23 -1.20
N GLN A 266 1.32 4.60 -2.48
CA GLN A 266 0.28 5.37 -3.19
C GLN A 266 -1.02 4.59 -3.35
N ALA A 267 -0.94 3.26 -3.49
CA ALA A 267 -2.11 2.39 -3.55
C ALA A 267 -2.74 2.10 -2.17
N ASP A 268 -2.20 2.65 -1.08
CA ASP A 268 -2.67 2.46 0.30
C ASP A 268 -2.89 1.00 0.68
N TRP A 269 -1.95 0.12 0.29
CA TRP A 269 -2.02 -1.30 0.63
C TRP A 269 -1.96 -1.47 2.14
N SER A 270 -2.89 -2.25 2.70
CA SER A 270 -3.06 -2.38 4.15
C SER A 270 -1.79 -2.90 4.83
N SER A 271 -1.11 -3.87 4.23
CA SER A 271 0.17 -4.40 4.72
C SER A 271 1.26 -3.31 4.82
N VAL A 272 1.32 -2.43 3.83
CA VAL A 272 2.27 -1.32 3.76
C VAL A 272 1.91 -0.22 4.76
N SER A 273 0.64 0.18 4.81
CA SER A 273 0.17 1.21 5.74
C SER A 273 0.41 0.81 7.22
N VAL A 274 0.23 -0.46 7.56
CA VAL A 274 0.59 -0.98 8.90
C VAL A 274 2.11 -0.98 9.12
N ALA A 275 2.92 -1.42 8.13
CA ALA A 275 4.38 -1.40 8.23
C ALA A 275 4.94 0.02 8.43
N LEU A 276 4.42 1.01 7.69
CA LEU A 276 4.79 2.41 7.85
C LEU A 276 4.42 2.94 9.24
N LYS A 277 3.25 2.55 9.76
CA LYS A 277 2.85 2.95 11.11
C LYS A 277 3.73 2.34 12.19
N TYR A 278 4.10 1.07 12.04
CA TYR A 278 5.03 0.41 12.96
C TYR A 278 6.42 1.07 12.91
N HIS A 279 6.89 1.44 11.72
CA HIS A 279 8.12 2.21 11.57
C HIS A 279 8.05 3.54 12.36
N GLU A 280 6.97 4.32 12.19
CA GLU A 280 6.78 5.57 12.94
C GLU A 280 6.85 5.33 14.46
N TRP A 281 6.17 4.31 14.97
CA TRP A 281 6.18 3.97 16.39
C TRP A 281 7.56 3.50 16.88
N MET A 282 8.27 2.69 16.12
CA MET A 282 9.63 2.25 16.46
C MET A 282 10.61 3.42 16.53
N ARG A 283 10.54 4.37 15.58
CA ARG A 283 11.33 5.61 15.63
C ARG A 283 10.99 6.48 16.84
N ALA A 284 9.70 6.63 17.13
CA ALA A 284 9.23 7.38 18.28
C ALA A 284 9.73 6.76 19.61
N ALA A 285 9.67 5.44 19.73
CA ALA A 285 10.17 4.68 20.87
C ALA A 285 11.70 4.82 21.03
N ALA A 286 12.46 4.63 19.94
CA ALA A 286 13.92 4.77 19.95
C ALA A 286 14.38 6.20 20.30
N ALA A 287 13.57 7.21 19.99
CA ALA A 287 13.81 8.59 20.37
C ALA A 287 13.28 8.96 21.78
N PHE A 288 12.88 7.98 22.60
CA PHE A 288 12.26 8.16 23.92
C PHE A 288 11.05 9.11 23.91
N ARG A 289 10.30 9.13 22.82
CA ARG A 289 9.11 9.97 22.61
C ARG A 289 7.92 9.13 22.12
N PRO A 290 7.47 8.12 22.88
CA PRO A 290 6.36 7.27 22.44
C PRO A 290 5.09 8.12 22.25
N ALA A 291 4.54 8.11 21.03
CA ALA A 291 3.40 8.93 20.65
C ALA A 291 2.05 8.30 21.06
N VAL A 292 1.90 7.94 22.34
CA VAL A 292 0.70 7.24 22.86
C VAL A 292 -0.53 8.13 23.02
N GLN A 293 -0.35 9.45 22.96
CA GLN A 293 -1.45 10.43 23.11
C GLN A 293 -2.14 10.75 21.78
N ARG A 294 -1.59 10.30 20.65
CA ARG A 294 -2.11 10.58 19.32
C ARG A 294 -2.85 9.37 18.78
N ASN A 295 -3.96 9.62 18.11
CA ASN A 295 -4.73 8.57 17.44
C ASN A 295 -5.16 9.06 16.07
N ALA A 296 -4.64 8.41 15.01
CA ALA A 296 -4.95 8.75 13.63
C ALA A 296 -6.46 8.67 13.31
N TRP A 297 -7.21 7.84 14.04
CA TRP A 297 -8.67 7.79 13.94
C TRP A 297 -9.36 9.10 14.35
N THR A 298 -8.77 9.82 15.30
CA THR A 298 -9.32 11.08 15.81
C THR A 298 -8.79 12.27 15.02
N GLU A 299 -7.52 12.21 14.60
CA GLU A 299 -6.85 13.29 13.86
C GLU A 299 -7.21 13.30 12.37
N GLU A 300 -7.36 12.12 11.76
CA GLU A 300 -7.65 11.94 10.32
C GLU A 300 -8.84 10.98 10.09
N PRO A 301 -10.01 11.21 10.73
CA PRO A 301 -11.13 10.27 10.69
C PRO A 301 -11.59 9.98 9.26
N TRP A 302 -11.63 10.99 8.39
CA TRP A 302 -12.13 10.80 7.03
C TRP A 302 -11.27 9.86 6.20
N ARG A 303 -9.94 9.98 6.29
CA ARG A 303 -9.02 9.10 5.56
C ARG A 303 -9.27 7.63 5.89
N LEU A 304 -9.51 7.31 7.17
CA LEU A 304 -9.70 5.94 7.64
C LEU A 304 -11.16 5.45 7.49
N ARG A 305 -12.14 6.37 7.50
CA ARG A 305 -13.56 6.03 7.40
C ARG A 305 -14.07 5.97 5.96
N ALA A 306 -13.52 6.79 5.06
CA ALA A 306 -14.03 6.98 3.70
C ALA A 306 -14.12 5.68 2.91
N VAL A 307 -13.11 4.80 3.00
CA VAL A 307 -13.13 3.50 2.29
C VAL A 307 -14.30 2.65 2.76
N LYS A 308 -14.46 2.49 4.09
CA LYS A 308 -15.55 1.72 4.67
C LYS A 308 -16.91 2.34 4.33
N MET A 309 -17.01 3.67 4.38
CA MET A 309 -18.21 4.40 3.96
C MET A 309 -18.51 4.16 2.48
N ALA A 310 -17.53 4.25 1.58
CA ALA A 310 -17.74 3.98 0.17
C ALA A 310 -18.24 2.54 -0.04
N THR A 311 -17.65 1.56 0.65
CA THR A 311 -18.10 0.16 0.61
C THR A 311 -19.54 0.00 1.10
N MET A 312 -19.89 0.59 2.24
CA MET A 312 -21.25 0.47 2.79
C MET A 312 -22.28 1.27 1.98
N ASN A 313 -21.89 2.40 1.43
CA ASN A 313 -22.73 3.18 0.50
C ASN A 313 -23.00 2.38 -0.78
N ALA A 314 -21.97 1.68 -1.27
CA ALA A 314 -22.08 0.76 -2.39
C ALA A 314 -22.88 -0.52 -2.08
N ARG A 315 -23.18 -0.82 -0.81
CA ARG A 315 -24.17 -1.85 -0.43
C ARG A 315 -25.60 -1.29 -0.40
N GLY A 316 -25.74 -0.03 0.02
CA GLY A 316 -27.01 0.68 0.10
C GLY A 316 -27.88 0.27 1.30
N PRO A 317 -28.97 1.03 1.56
CA PRO A 317 -29.84 0.83 2.72
C PRO A 317 -30.84 -0.33 2.56
N GLY A 318 -30.97 -0.94 1.37
CA GLY A 318 -32.10 -1.82 1.04
C GLY A 318 -32.28 -3.04 1.95
N CYS A 319 -31.19 -3.53 2.54
CA CYS A 319 -31.23 -4.63 3.52
C CYS A 319 -30.91 -4.19 4.95
N PHE A 320 -30.78 -2.89 5.22
CA PHE A 320 -30.48 -2.40 6.56
C PHE A 320 -31.74 -2.48 7.44
N ASP A 321 -31.65 -3.15 8.59
CA ASP A 321 -32.81 -3.29 9.49
C ASP A 321 -32.95 -2.04 10.37
N PHE A 322 -33.71 -1.07 9.87
CA PHE A 322 -33.98 0.20 10.55
C PHE A 322 -34.68 0.01 11.90
N GLY A 323 -35.63 -0.93 11.98
CA GLY A 323 -36.35 -1.21 13.23
C GLY A 323 -35.43 -1.77 14.30
N TYR A 324 -34.54 -2.70 13.93
CA TYR A 324 -33.49 -3.18 14.82
C TYR A 324 -32.55 -2.04 15.24
N TYR A 325 -32.09 -1.24 14.29
CA TYR A 325 -31.15 -0.14 14.58
C TYR A 325 -31.75 0.88 15.54
N ALA A 326 -32.97 1.37 15.30
CA ALA A 326 -33.63 2.33 16.18
C ALA A 326 -33.96 1.75 17.57
N SER A 327 -34.43 0.50 17.65
CA SER A 327 -34.78 -0.13 18.93
C SER A 327 -33.58 -0.43 19.84
N HIS A 328 -32.38 -0.59 19.27
CA HIS A 328 -31.15 -0.88 20.01
C HIS A 328 -30.26 0.36 20.22
N ASN A 329 -30.69 1.53 19.73
CA ASN A 329 -30.00 2.81 19.88
C ASN A 329 -31.01 3.86 20.36
N PRO A 330 -31.32 3.92 21.67
CA PRO A 330 -32.43 4.72 22.21
C PRO A 330 -32.36 6.22 21.92
N ASP A 331 -31.16 6.76 21.70
CA ASP A 331 -30.93 8.15 21.29
C ASP A 331 -31.45 8.45 19.88
N LEU A 332 -31.66 7.42 19.06
CA LEU A 332 -32.25 7.52 17.71
C LEU A 332 -33.73 7.17 17.69
N ALA A 333 -34.38 6.99 18.85
CA ALA A 333 -35.79 6.59 18.91
C ALA A 333 -36.72 7.63 18.24
N ALA A 334 -36.34 8.92 18.29
CA ALA A 334 -37.07 9.98 17.60
C ALA A 334 -36.98 9.86 16.07
N ASP A 335 -35.92 9.23 15.55
CA ASP A 335 -35.67 9.01 14.12
C ASP A 335 -36.19 7.64 13.63
N ALA A 336 -36.86 6.86 14.47
CA ALA A 336 -37.35 5.51 14.13
C ALA A 336 -38.27 5.49 12.88
N GLY A 337 -38.93 6.61 12.58
CA GLY A 337 -39.78 6.79 11.40
C GLY A 337 -39.07 7.30 10.15
N ASP A 338 -37.75 7.57 10.20
CA ASP A 338 -36.96 8.14 9.11
C ASP A 338 -35.79 7.21 8.73
N PRO A 339 -36.02 6.24 7.82
CA PRO A 339 -34.98 5.34 7.34
C PRO A 339 -33.77 6.05 6.75
N LEU A 340 -33.96 7.21 6.10
CA LEU A 340 -32.86 7.93 5.47
C LEU A 340 -31.92 8.50 6.55
N ARG A 341 -32.48 9.16 7.57
CA ARG A 341 -31.68 9.66 8.70
C ARG A 341 -30.99 8.55 9.47
N LEU A 342 -31.66 7.43 9.73
CA LEU A 342 -31.06 6.28 10.40
C LEU A 342 -29.90 5.68 9.58
N TRP A 343 -30.06 5.59 8.26
CA TRP A 343 -29.01 5.13 7.35
C TRP A 343 -27.83 6.09 7.35
N GLU A 344 -28.06 7.38 7.20
CA GLU A 344 -27.01 8.41 7.22
C GLU A 344 -26.27 8.43 8.56
N HIS A 345 -26.99 8.35 9.68
CA HIS A 345 -26.40 8.25 11.00
C HIS A 345 -25.53 6.99 11.12
N TRP A 346 -26.02 5.83 10.71
CA TRP A 346 -25.24 4.60 10.75
C TRP A 346 -24.00 4.67 9.86
N MET A 347 -24.15 5.18 8.64
CA MET A 347 -23.10 5.35 7.65
C MET A 347 -21.98 6.27 8.13
N LEU A 348 -22.33 7.39 8.77
CA LEU A 348 -21.37 8.42 9.13
C LEU A 348 -20.77 8.20 10.52
N LEU A 349 -21.51 7.54 11.42
CA LEU A 349 -21.17 7.44 12.85
C LEU A 349 -21.38 6.04 13.40
N GLY A 350 -22.55 5.44 13.20
CA GLY A 350 -22.93 4.21 13.90
C GLY A 350 -22.01 3.02 13.64
N GLN A 351 -21.60 2.81 12.39
CA GLN A 351 -20.67 1.73 12.03
C GLN A 351 -19.28 1.89 12.66
N PHE A 352 -18.96 3.09 13.13
CA PHE A 352 -17.67 3.48 13.72
C PHE A 352 -17.72 3.58 15.25
N GLN A 353 -18.91 3.49 15.83
CA GLN A 353 -19.17 3.52 17.27
C GLN A 353 -19.54 2.14 17.81
N ALA A 354 -19.33 1.08 17.01
CA ALA A 354 -19.76 -0.29 17.33
C ALA A 354 -21.26 -0.39 17.69
N ARG A 355 -22.11 0.46 17.11
CA ARG A 355 -23.55 0.44 17.39
C ARG A 355 -24.18 -0.87 16.88
N PRO A 356 -25.07 -1.50 17.65
CA PRO A 356 -25.78 -2.69 17.21
C PRO A 356 -26.56 -2.39 15.94
N HIS A 357 -26.30 -3.16 14.88
CA HIS A 357 -27.01 -3.08 13.60
C HIS A 357 -27.02 -4.47 12.97
N ARG A 358 -27.90 -4.69 12.00
CA ARG A 358 -27.88 -5.91 11.19
C ARG A 358 -28.41 -5.63 9.80
N PHE A 359 -28.07 -6.55 8.90
CA PHE A 359 -28.65 -6.59 7.57
C PHE A 359 -29.52 -7.84 7.44
N SER A 360 -30.70 -7.69 6.84
CA SER A 360 -31.67 -8.76 6.64
C SER A 360 -31.35 -9.69 5.47
N CYS A 361 -30.32 -9.35 4.68
CA CYS A 361 -29.89 -10.13 3.51
C CYS A 361 -28.35 -10.25 3.46
N PRO A 362 -27.82 -11.27 2.74
CA PRO A 362 -26.39 -11.38 2.45
C PRO A 362 -25.80 -10.11 1.81
N VAL A 363 -24.48 -9.97 1.83
CA VAL A 363 -23.82 -8.83 1.17
C VAL A 363 -24.08 -8.91 -0.33
N GLN A 364 -24.87 -7.98 -0.86
CA GLN A 364 -25.09 -7.79 -2.29
C GLN A 364 -24.25 -6.60 -2.79
N MET A 365 -22.93 -6.76 -2.81
CA MET A 365 -22.04 -5.80 -3.48
C MET A 365 -22.13 -6.05 -4.97
N GLY A 366 -23.07 -5.39 -5.66
CA GLY A 366 -23.25 -5.65 -7.09
C GLY A 366 -24.32 -4.82 -7.75
N SER A 367 -25.39 -4.45 -7.03
CA SER A 367 -26.39 -3.55 -7.59
C SER A 367 -25.87 -2.12 -7.63
N THR A 368 -25.36 -1.59 -6.53
CA THR A 368 -25.22 -0.13 -6.37
C THR A 368 -24.06 0.53 -7.11
N TYR A 369 -22.89 -0.12 -7.30
CA TYR A 369 -21.80 0.47 -8.11
C TYR A 369 -22.14 0.43 -9.60
N ARG A 370 -22.70 -0.68 -10.10
CA ARG A 370 -23.18 -0.77 -11.48
C ARG A 370 -24.41 0.12 -11.70
N VAL A 371 -25.33 0.21 -10.74
CA VAL A 371 -26.46 1.15 -10.76
C VAL A 371 -25.94 2.59 -10.74
N ALA A 372 -24.94 2.92 -9.93
CA ALA A 372 -24.33 4.25 -9.90
C ALA A 372 -23.62 4.56 -11.23
N TYR A 373 -22.88 3.61 -11.80
CA TYR A 373 -22.25 3.71 -13.11
C TYR A 373 -23.30 3.92 -14.22
N LEU A 374 -24.35 3.10 -14.25
CA LEU A 374 -25.43 3.23 -15.23
C LEU A 374 -26.21 4.54 -15.03
N ARG A 375 -26.49 4.94 -13.80
CA ARG A 375 -27.12 6.24 -13.49
C ARG A 375 -26.23 7.41 -13.90
N ALA A 376 -24.92 7.31 -13.72
CA ALA A 376 -23.96 8.32 -14.16
C ALA A 376 -23.90 8.42 -15.68
N ARG A 377 -24.01 7.29 -16.39
CA ARG A 377 -24.15 7.25 -17.86
C ARG A 377 -25.47 7.89 -18.34
N GLY A 378 -26.47 7.95 -17.47
CA GLY A 378 -27.76 8.59 -17.71
C GLY A 378 -28.70 7.75 -18.58
N GLY A 379 -30.01 7.90 -18.36
CA GLY A 379 -31.04 7.21 -19.15
C GLY A 379 -31.13 7.66 -20.60
N THR A 380 -30.51 8.79 -20.94
CA THR A 380 -30.44 9.34 -22.31
C THR A 380 -29.55 8.52 -23.22
N CYS A 381 -28.50 7.89 -22.67
CA CYS A 381 -27.59 7.03 -23.41
C CYS A 381 -28.12 5.60 -23.57
N PHE A 382 -29.21 5.24 -22.90
CA PHE A 382 -29.78 3.90 -22.92
C PHE A 382 -30.78 3.75 -24.07
N ASP A 383 -30.52 2.79 -24.97
CA ASP A 383 -31.42 2.48 -26.09
C ASP A 383 -32.60 1.65 -25.57
N HIS A 384 -33.59 2.33 -25.00
CA HIS A 384 -34.78 1.72 -24.43
C HIS A 384 -35.63 0.98 -25.47
N ASN A 385 -35.59 1.38 -26.75
CA ASN A 385 -36.30 0.69 -27.83
C ASN A 385 -35.64 -0.65 -28.10
N TYR A 386 -34.31 -0.68 -28.28
CA TYR A 386 -33.58 -1.94 -28.39
C TYR A 386 -33.83 -2.85 -27.18
N TYR A 387 -33.82 -2.28 -25.98
CA TYR A 387 -34.05 -3.04 -24.77
C TYR A 387 -35.46 -3.64 -24.71
N LEU A 388 -36.50 -2.87 -25.06
CA LEU A 388 -37.89 -3.36 -25.10
C LEU A 388 -38.08 -4.44 -26.19
N ASP A 389 -37.50 -4.24 -27.37
CA ASP A 389 -37.64 -5.16 -28.51
C ASP A 389 -36.97 -6.52 -28.27
N ASN A 390 -35.92 -6.56 -27.45
CA ASN A 390 -35.21 -7.80 -27.11
C ASN A 390 -35.67 -8.43 -25.78
N ASN A 391 -36.64 -7.81 -25.09
CA ASN A 391 -37.17 -8.27 -23.81
C ASN A 391 -38.71 -8.21 -23.81
N GLN A 392 -39.34 -9.10 -24.59
CA GLN A 392 -40.79 -9.10 -24.89
C GLN A 392 -41.69 -9.26 -23.66
N ASP A 393 -41.18 -9.84 -22.58
CA ASP A 393 -41.87 -9.94 -21.29
C ASP A 393 -42.13 -8.57 -20.66
N LEU A 394 -41.22 -7.61 -20.84
CA LEU A 394 -41.40 -6.23 -20.37
C LEU A 394 -42.52 -5.51 -21.14
N LYS A 395 -42.65 -5.81 -22.44
CA LYS A 395 -43.76 -5.34 -23.29
C LYS A 395 -45.09 -5.96 -22.86
N GLY A 396 -45.10 -7.27 -22.56
CA GLY A 396 -46.25 -7.97 -21.99
C GLY A 396 -46.67 -7.43 -20.63
N ALA A 397 -45.71 -6.93 -19.83
CA ALA A 397 -45.95 -6.27 -18.55
C ALA A 397 -46.40 -4.79 -18.69
N GLY A 398 -46.53 -4.27 -19.91
CA GLY A 398 -46.97 -2.89 -20.16
C GLY A 398 -45.89 -1.82 -19.90
N MET A 399 -44.62 -2.20 -19.76
CA MET A 399 -43.53 -1.23 -19.60
C MET A 399 -43.21 -0.61 -20.96
N THR A 400 -43.54 0.67 -21.14
CA THR A 400 -43.38 1.34 -22.45
C THR A 400 -42.57 2.61 -22.39
N SER A 401 -42.32 3.20 -21.21
CA SER A 401 -41.54 4.44 -21.14
C SER A 401 -40.03 4.18 -21.02
N ALA A 402 -39.24 5.09 -21.59
CA ALA A 402 -37.78 5.05 -21.50
C ALA A 402 -37.28 5.03 -20.05
N ALA A 403 -37.92 5.78 -19.16
CA ALA A 403 -37.56 5.85 -17.75
C ALA A 403 -37.84 4.54 -17.00
N GLU A 404 -38.99 3.90 -17.24
CA GLU A 404 -39.32 2.60 -16.65
C GLU A 404 -38.39 1.50 -17.15
N LEU A 405 -38.07 1.49 -18.44
CA LEU A 405 -37.20 0.50 -19.06
C LEU A 405 -35.74 0.67 -18.65
N PHE A 406 -35.26 1.91 -18.57
CA PHE A 406 -33.93 2.20 -18.04
C PHE A 406 -33.83 1.87 -16.55
N GLY A 407 -34.87 2.20 -15.77
CA GLY A 407 -34.98 1.79 -14.38
C GLY A 407 -34.94 0.26 -14.24
N HIS A 408 -35.73 -0.45 -15.04
CA HIS A 408 -35.73 -1.91 -15.05
C HIS A 408 -34.36 -2.49 -15.36
N TYR A 409 -33.70 -2.04 -16.43
CA TYR A 409 -32.36 -2.52 -16.77
C TYR A 409 -31.34 -2.22 -15.67
N THR A 410 -31.38 -1.00 -15.14
CA THR A 410 -30.49 -0.54 -14.06
C THR A 410 -30.65 -1.38 -12.80
N TYR A 411 -31.86 -1.77 -12.43
CA TYR A 411 -32.09 -2.48 -11.17
C TYR A 411 -32.14 -4.01 -11.30
N PHE A 412 -32.54 -4.53 -12.46
CA PHE A 412 -32.83 -5.95 -12.65
C PHE A 412 -32.13 -6.49 -13.90
N GLY A 413 -32.36 -5.86 -15.05
CA GLY A 413 -31.97 -6.42 -16.34
C GLY A 413 -30.48 -6.65 -16.55
N GLN A 414 -29.61 -5.80 -16.01
CA GLN A 414 -28.16 -6.00 -16.11
C GLN A 414 -27.65 -7.21 -15.31
N PHE A 415 -28.38 -7.62 -14.27
CA PHE A 415 -28.05 -8.80 -13.44
C PHE A 415 -28.60 -10.07 -14.04
N GLU A 416 -29.70 -9.95 -14.79
CA GLU A 416 -30.31 -11.01 -15.58
C GLU A 416 -29.58 -11.24 -16.93
N GLN A 417 -28.47 -10.53 -17.18
CA GLN A 417 -27.71 -10.56 -18.43
C GLN A 417 -28.58 -10.29 -19.67
N ARG A 418 -29.61 -9.44 -19.51
CA ARG A 418 -30.50 -9.10 -20.61
C ARG A 418 -29.75 -8.30 -21.69
N PRO A 419 -30.01 -8.59 -22.97
CA PRO A 419 -29.44 -7.83 -24.07
C PRO A 419 -29.87 -6.36 -23.94
N ALA A 420 -28.88 -5.47 -23.93
CA ALA A 420 -29.06 -4.03 -23.85
C ALA A 420 -28.01 -3.32 -24.70
N ARG A 421 -28.35 -2.12 -25.16
CA ARG A 421 -27.47 -1.28 -25.97
C ARG A 421 -27.45 0.13 -25.40
N PHE A 422 -26.28 0.75 -25.47
CA PHE A 422 -26.12 2.16 -25.16
C PHE A 422 -25.64 2.89 -26.41
N ALA A 423 -26.22 4.06 -26.67
CA ALA A 423 -25.93 4.88 -27.84
C ALA A 423 -24.65 5.72 -27.68
N CYS A 424 -24.27 6.04 -26.45
CA CYS A 424 -23.05 6.80 -26.15
C CYS A 424 -21.83 5.85 -26.08
N PRO A 425 -20.65 6.23 -26.61
CA PRO A 425 -19.42 5.46 -26.48
C PRO A 425 -19.05 5.24 -25.00
N ASP A 426 -18.33 4.16 -24.69
CA ASP A 426 -17.93 3.79 -23.31
C ASP A 426 -16.82 4.71 -22.72
N THR A 427 -16.58 5.86 -23.33
CA THR A 427 -15.52 6.78 -22.93
C THR A 427 -15.97 7.63 -21.73
N TRP A 428 -15.27 7.47 -20.61
CA TRP A 428 -15.38 8.25 -19.37
C TRP A 428 -15.15 9.77 -19.53
N HIS A 429 -14.92 10.29 -20.73
CA HIS A 429 -14.46 11.66 -20.99
C HIS A 429 -15.55 12.74 -20.94
N ASP A 430 -16.84 12.37 -20.97
CA ASP A 430 -17.95 13.35 -21.10
C ASP A 430 -18.93 13.38 -19.91
N LEU A 431 -18.59 12.77 -18.77
CA LEU A 431 -19.23 13.20 -17.52
C LEU A 431 -18.87 14.67 -17.32
N ALA A 432 -19.86 15.56 -17.14
CA ALA A 432 -19.64 16.97 -16.81
C ALA A 432 -18.51 17.06 -15.77
N GLY A 433 -17.38 17.62 -16.21
CA GLY A 433 -16.06 17.37 -15.66
C GLY A 433 -16.01 17.53 -14.15
N GLY A 434 -15.68 16.44 -13.47
CA GLY A 434 -15.50 16.44 -12.02
C GLY A 434 -14.56 15.37 -11.50
N TYR A 435 -13.89 14.56 -12.33
CA TYR A 435 -12.80 13.66 -11.90
C TYR A 435 -11.81 13.33 -13.04
N GLU A 436 -11.51 14.32 -13.89
CA GLU A 436 -10.22 14.36 -14.59
C GLU A 436 -9.35 15.42 -13.92
N SER A 437 -8.03 15.19 -13.95
CA SER A 437 -6.97 15.79 -13.16
C SER A 437 -6.92 17.32 -13.16
N VAL A 438 -7.79 17.97 -12.38
CA VAL A 438 -7.37 19.17 -11.66
C VAL A 438 -6.21 18.72 -10.77
N PRO A 439 -5.09 19.45 -10.68
CA PRO A 439 -4.14 19.23 -9.61
C PRO A 439 -4.97 19.09 -8.34
N VAL A 440 -4.87 17.93 -7.66
CA VAL A 440 -5.40 17.85 -6.30
C VAL A 440 -4.75 19.05 -5.64
N GLY A 441 -5.58 19.98 -5.17
CA GLY A 441 -5.05 21.12 -4.44
C GLY A 441 -4.06 20.60 -3.40
N THR A 442 -3.22 21.48 -2.89
CA THR A 442 -2.38 21.18 -1.73
C THR A 442 -3.16 20.31 -0.73
N LYS A 443 -2.46 19.41 -0.01
CA LYS A 443 -3.09 18.53 0.98
C LYS A 443 -4.09 19.29 1.87
N GLU A 444 -3.77 20.55 2.17
CA GLU A 444 -4.59 21.55 2.85
C GLU A 444 -5.93 21.85 2.16
N GLU A 445 -5.97 22.09 0.85
CA GLU A 445 -7.19 22.36 0.06
C GLU A 445 -8.12 21.14 0.00
N VAL A 446 -7.54 19.94 -0.16
CA VAL A 446 -8.31 18.69 -0.12
C VAL A 446 -8.91 18.48 1.27
N LEU A 447 -8.12 18.67 2.32
CA LEU A 447 -8.60 18.59 3.69
C LEU A 447 -9.68 19.64 3.98
N LEU A 448 -9.57 20.84 3.42
CA LEU A 448 -10.55 21.92 3.60
C LEU A 448 -11.89 21.56 2.94
N SER A 449 -11.87 21.03 1.71
CA SER A 449 -13.08 20.57 1.01
C SER A 449 -13.78 19.43 1.76
N LEU A 450 -13.00 18.45 2.24
CA LEU A 450 -13.51 17.35 3.05
C LEU A 450 -14.12 17.83 4.38
N ARG A 451 -13.51 18.82 5.04
CA ARG A 451 -14.05 19.44 6.26
C ARG A 451 -15.34 20.22 5.97
N ALA A 452 -15.41 20.95 4.86
CA ALA A 452 -16.62 21.68 4.46
C ALA A 452 -17.78 20.73 4.16
N PHE A 453 -17.52 19.61 3.48
CA PHE A 453 -18.49 18.54 3.25
C PHE A 453 -18.95 17.89 4.57
N ALA A 454 -18.00 17.61 5.48
CA ALA A 454 -18.32 17.07 6.80
C ALA A 454 -19.20 18.03 7.62
N ALA A 455 -18.89 19.32 7.65
CA ALA A 455 -19.67 20.33 8.36
C ALA A 455 -21.10 20.48 7.77
N SER A 456 -21.22 20.57 6.44
CA SER A 456 -22.53 20.74 5.78
C SER A 456 -23.43 19.51 5.91
N THR A 457 -22.84 18.31 5.99
CA THR A 457 -23.59 17.05 6.04
C THR A 457 -23.86 16.57 7.47
N LEU A 458 -22.87 16.67 8.38
CA LEU A 458 -22.97 16.11 9.73
C LEU A 458 -23.60 17.10 10.72
N GLU A 459 -23.13 18.35 10.73
CA GLU A 459 -23.62 19.37 11.66
C GLU A 459 -24.94 19.97 11.16
N GLY A 460 -25.03 20.27 9.86
CA GLY A 460 -26.24 20.82 9.23
C GLY A 460 -27.48 19.93 9.34
N ARG A 461 -27.32 18.61 9.53
CA ARG A 461 -28.41 17.63 9.70
C ARG A 461 -28.65 17.19 11.13
N GLY A 462 -27.87 17.71 12.08
CA GLY A 462 -27.95 17.37 13.51
C GLY A 462 -27.44 15.97 13.86
N LEU A 463 -26.61 15.36 13.02
CA LEU A 463 -26.10 14.00 13.24
C LEU A 463 -24.94 13.97 14.26
N ILE A 464 -24.25 15.09 14.45
CA ILE A 464 -23.32 15.31 15.58
C ILE A 464 -23.67 16.63 16.28
N PRO A 465 -23.51 16.72 17.61
CA PRO A 465 -23.55 18.01 18.29
C PRO A 465 -22.38 18.88 17.80
N ALA A 466 -22.65 20.15 17.49
CA ALA A 466 -21.61 21.10 17.10
C ALA A 466 -20.53 21.16 18.20
N PRO A 467 -19.25 20.88 17.89
CA PRO A 467 -18.20 20.89 18.90
C PRO A 467 -17.99 22.32 19.40
N PRO A 468 -17.83 22.56 20.72
CA PRO A 468 -17.70 23.92 21.26
C PRO A 468 -16.42 24.69 20.86
N SER A 469 -15.47 24.14 20.09
CA SER A 469 -14.17 24.82 19.93
C SER A 469 -13.32 24.49 18.67
N LEU A 470 -13.90 24.11 17.54
CA LEU A 470 -13.12 23.92 16.30
C LEU A 470 -13.14 25.11 15.31
N TYR A 471 -13.79 26.22 15.67
CA TYR A 471 -13.89 27.43 14.85
C TYR A 471 -13.23 28.68 15.47
N ALA A 472 -12.21 28.52 16.31
CA ALA A 472 -11.37 29.64 16.71
C ALA A 472 -10.19 29.81 15.73
N PHE A 473 -10.48 30.07 14.46
CA PHE A 473 -9.51 30.71 13.57
C PHE A 473 -9.82 32.21 13.57
N ASN A 474 -8.89 32.99 14.08
CA ASN A 474 -9.07 34.40 14.37
C ASN A 474 -9.17 35.20 13.04
N ALA A 475 -10.35 35.73 12.73
CA ALA A 475 -10.63 36.55 11.55
C ALA A 475 -10.02 37.98 11.62
N SER A 476 -9.00 38.19 12.47
CA SER A 476 -8.43 39.52 12.74
C SER A 476 -7.21 39.88 11.89
N THR A 477 -6.89 39.13 10.82
CA THR A 477 -5.81 39.47 9.88
C THR A 477 -6.28 39.93 8.50
N LEU A 478 -7.58 40.10 8.28
CA LEU A 478 -8.10 40.68 7.04
C LEU A 478 -9.20 41.69 7.37
N THR A 479 -8.81 42.86 7.90
CA THR A 479 -9.51 44.14 7.70
C THR A 479 -8.81 45.27 8.47
N SER A 480 -7.86 45.95 7.82
CA SER A 480 -7.77 47.41 7.91
C SER A 480 -6.82 47.99 6.85
N ALA A 481 -7.38 48.92 6.06
CA ALA A 481 -6.81 49.85 5.06
C ALA A 481 -6.62 49.28 3.62
N GLY A 482 -7.30 49.79 2.59
CA GLY A 482 -8.26 50.88 2.49
C GLY A 482 -8.75 51.11 1.04
N GLU A 483 -10.01 51.54 0.95
CA GLU A 483 -10.61 52.51 0.01
C GLU A 483 -10.52 52.31 -1.53
N GLY A 484 -11.70 52.19 -2.16
CA GLY A 484 -12.00 52.93 -3.39
C GLY A 484 -12.48 52.16 -4.64
N ALA A 485 -13.77 52.38 -4.96
CA ALA A 485 -14.42 52.48 -6.28
C ALA A 485 -14.41 51.32 -7.32
N ASP A 486 -15.54 51.26 -8.03
CA ASP A 486 -15.83 50.60 -9.31
C ASP A 486 -16.37 49.16 -9.31
N GLY A 487 -17.69 49.10 -9.12
CA GLY A 487 -18.55 48.00 -9.55
C GLY A 487 -18.64 47.91 -11.08
N GLN A 488 -17.66 47.27 -11.71
CA GLN A 488 -17.73 46.84 -13.11
C GLN A 488 -17.39 45.35 -13.34
N ALA A 489 -16.81 44.64 -12.36
CA ALA A 489 -16.44 43.22 -12.54
C ALA A 489 -17.62 42.24 -12.35
N ALA A 490 -18.67 42.62 -11.61
CA ALA A 490 -19.86 41.78 -11.43
C ALA A 490 -20.84 41.86 -12.63
N GLU A 491 -20.70 42.88 -13.49
CA GLU A 491 -21.54 43.07 -14.68
C GLU A 491 -20.89 42.45 -15.94
N GLN A 492 -19.56 42.31 -15.96
CA GLN A 492 -18.84 41.66 -17.06
C GLN A 492 -18.92 40.12 -17.01
N ALA A 493 -18.97 39.54 -15.80
CA ALA A 493 -19.20 38.09 -15.62
C ALA A 493 -20.62 37.64 -16.03
N ALA A 494 -21.61 38.55 -16.05
CA ALA A 494 -22.96 38.29 -16.55
C ALA A 494 -23.11 38.58 -18.06
N GLY A 495 -22.21 39.37 -18.65
CA GLY A 495 -22.16 39.67 -20.09
C GLY A 495 -21.50 38.58 -20.93
N ASP A 496 -20.45 37.93 -20.42
CA ASP A 496 -19.67 36.95 -21.18
C ASP A 496 -20.38 35.59 -21.34
N ALA A 497 -21.37 35.31 -20.47
CA ALA A 497 -22.27 34.16 -20.61
C ALA A 497 -23.32 34.33 -21.75
N GLY A 498 -23.49 35.55 -22.28
CA GLY A 498 -24.43 35.86 -23.37
C GLY A 498 -23.85 35.87 -24.79
N ALA A 499 -22.52 35.81 -24.94
CA ALA A 499 -21.84 35.98 -26.24
C ALA A 499 -21.46 34.66 -26.95
N LEU A 500 -21.62 33.50 -26.31
CA LEU A 500 -21.34 32.18 -26.90
C LEU A 500 -22.53 31.54 -27.65
N ALA A 501 -23.63 32.28 -27.82
CA ALA A 501 -24.84 31.80 -28.49
C ALA A 501 -25.02 32.33 -29.94
N ASN A 502 -24.04 33.00 -30.55
CA ASN A 502 -24.20 33.49 -31.91
C ASN A 502 -22.87 33.54 -32.70
N GLN A 503 -22.45 32.40 -33.22
CA GLN A 503 -21.60 32.30 -34.42
C GLN A 503 -21.60 30.86 -34.95
N SER A 504 -22.66 30.53 -35.69
CA SER A 504 -22.69 29.41 -36.62
C SER A 504 -22.70 29.95 -38.05
N ALA A 505 -22.03 29.20 -38.94
CA ALA A 505 -21.96 29.30 -40.40
C ALA A 505 -20.83 30.18 -40.99
N VAL A 506 -19.73 29.54 -41.38
CA VAL A 506 -19.26 29.44 -42.78
C VAL A 506 -18.48 28.13 -42.94
N ALA A 507 -18.75 27.38 -44.00
CA ALA A 507 -18.14 26.09 -44.33
C ALA A 507 -16.72 26.24 -44.89
N ASP A 508 -15.80 25.36 -44.49
CA ASP A 508 -14.46 25.22 -45.08
C ASP A 508 -14.44 23.98 -46.02
N PRO A 509 -14.14 24.16 -47.32
CA PRO A 509 -14.15 23.09 -48.34
C PRO A 509 -12.89 22.19 -48.34
N THR A 510 -12.03 22.22 -47.33
CA THR A 510 -10.77 21.45 -47.33
C THR A 510 -10.87 20.02 -46.77
N VAL A 511 -12.00 19.61 -46.19
CA VAL A 511 -12.14 18.29 -45.55
C VAL A 511 -12.52 17.17 -46.54
N THR A 512 -13.09 17.50 -47.71
CA THR A 512 -13.51 16.48 -48.69
C THR A 512 -12.37 15.96 -49.56
N ALA A 513 -11.24 16.68 -49.66
CA ALA A 513 -10.07 16.21 -50.44
C ALA A 513 -9.17 15.22 -49.67
N ALA A 514 -9.19 15.25 -48.33
CA ALA A 514 -8.38 14.36 -47.50
C ALA A 514 -9.02 12.97 -47.33
N GLN A 515 -10.36 12.89 -47.37
CA GLN A 515 -11.08 11.62 -47.25
C GLN A 515 -11.04 10.79 -48.53
N ASP A 516 -11.00 11.42 -49.71
CA ASP A 516 -10.85 10.73 -50.99
C ASP A 516 -9.38 10.28 -51.26
N ALA A 517 -8.39 10.91 -50.62
CA ALA A 517 -6.98 10.50 -50.72
C ALA A 517 -6.64 9.27 -49.86
N ILE A 518 -7.36 9.07 -48.73
CA ILE A 518 -7.14 7.94 -47.83
C ILE A 518 -7.80 6.65 -48.35
N ALA A 519 -8.83 6.76 -49.20
CA ALA A 519 -9.44 5.63 -49.89
C ALA A 519 -8.61 5.09 -51.08
N ALA A 520 -7.53 5.77 -51.49
CA ALA A 520 -6.72 5.42 -52.66
C ALA A 520 -5.32 4.84 -52.32
N ALA A 521 -4.96 4.69 -51.05
CA ALA A 521 -3.59 4.34 -50.63
C ALA A 521 -3.43 2.92 -50.03
N THR A 522 -4.28 1.96 -50.38
CA THR A 522 -4.04 0.52 -50.15
C THR A 522 -3.46 -0.14 -51.41
N THR A 523 -2.20 0.15 -51.73
CA THR A 523 -1.32 -0.72 -52.53
C THR A 523 0.15 -0.40 -52.23
N HIS A 524 0.95 -1.43 -51.94
CA HIS A 524 2.36 -1.39 -51.54
C HIS A 524 3.29 -0.58 -52.46
N ASP A 525 4.02 0.39 -51.89
CA ASP A 525 5.24 0.96 -52.46
C ASP A 525 6.14 1.54 -51.34
N ASP A 526 7.20 0.83 -50.98
CA ASP A 526 8.07 1.10 -49.82
C ASP A 526 8.88 2.41 -49.96
N ALA A 527 9.02 2.96 -51.18
CA ALA A 527 9.76 4.20 -51.42
C ALA A 527 9.03 5.45 -50.90
N LYS A 528 7.70 5.41 -50.73
CA LYS A 528 6.93 6.56 -50.22
C LYS A 528 6.85 6.61 -48.69
N VAL A 529 7.04 5.47 -48.03
CA VAL A 529 7.08 5.37 -46.56
C VAL A 529 8.36 6.00 -46.02
N ALA A 530 9.49 5.86 -46.71
CA ALA A 530 10.75 6.51 -46.35
C ALA A 530 10.64 8.05 -46.41
N THR A 531 10.05 8.60 -47.48
CA THR A 531 9.84 10.04 -47.62
C THR A 531 8.87 10.62 -46.58
N ALA A 532 7.87 9.84 -46.15
CA ALA A 532 6.96 10.23 -45.08
C ALA A 532 7.65 10.20 -43.70
N HIS A 533 8.53 9.23 -43.44
CA HIS A 533 9.35 9.18 -42.23
C HIS A 533 10.33 10.36 -42.14
N ASP A 534 10.95 10.74 -43.25
CA ASP A 534 11.87 11.89 -43.29
C ASP A 534 11.12 13.23 -43.10
N ALA A 535 9.89 13.34 -43.62
CA ALA A 535 9.05 14.52 -43.41
C ALA A 535 8.54 14.64 -41.96
N ILE A 536 8.22 13.51 -41.31
CA ILE A 536 7.85 13.47 -39.89
C ILE A 536 9.07 13.79 -39.01
N ALA A 537 10.25 13.25 -39.33
CA ALA A 537 11.48 13.58 -38.62
C ALA A 537 11.88 15.06 -38.75
N ALA A 538 11.63 15.68 -39.91
CA ALA A 538 11.85 17.11 -40.13
C ALA A 538 10.83 18.00 -39.39
N ALA A 539 9.57 17.56 -39.25
CA ALA A 539 8.55 18.26 -38.48
C ALA A 539 8.83 18.20 -36.97
N THR A 540 9.24 17.03 -36.45
CA THR A 540 9.62 16.87 -35.03
C THR A 540 10.86 17.67 -34.66
N ALA A 541 11.85 17.77 -35.55
CA ALA A 541 13.03 18.60 -35.33
C ALA A 541 12.74 20.12 -35.30
N HIS A 542 11.66 20.56 -35.97
CA HIS A 542 11.23 21.95 -35.96
C HIS A 542 10.52 22.33 -34.63
N ASP A 543 9.75 21.40 -34.05
CA ASP A 543 9.07 21.60 -32.77
C ASP A 543 10.04 21.55 -31.57
N ASP A 544 11.07 20.70 -31.63
CA ASP A 544 12.12 20.65 -30.60
C ASP A 544 12.98 21.92 -30.59
N ALA A 545 13.23 22.53 -31.75
CA ALA A 545 13.94 23.80 -31.86
C ALA A 545 13.14 24.98 -31.29
N ALA A 546 11.80 24.97 -31.44
CA ALA A 546 10.92 25.97 -30.85
C ALA A 546 10.81 25.84 -29.32
N ALA A 547 10.81 24.60 -28.80
CA ALA A 547 10.80 24.33 -27.36
C ALA A 547 12.12 24.72 -26.65
N VAL A 548 13.27 24.49 -27.30
CA VAL A 548 14.58 24.92 -26.79
C VAL A 548 14.74 26.45 -26.84
N ALA A 549 14.19 27.12 -27.86
CA ALA A 549 14.17 28.58 -27.93
C ALA A 549 13.28 29.22 -26.84
N ALA A 550 12.13 28.62 -26.53
CA ALA A 550 11.24 29.07 -25.46
C ALA A 550 11.85 28.86 -24.06
N THR A 551 12.59 27.76 -23.86
CA THR A 551 13.26 27.45 -22.59
C THR A 551 14.47 28.37 -22.35
N ASN A 552 15.21 28.72 -23.41
CA ASN A 552 16.34 29.66 -23.31
C ASN A 552 15.89 31.12 -23.16
N ALA A 553 14.71 31.49 -23.66
CA ALA A 553 14.09 32.80 -23.40
C ALA A 553 13.62 32.95 -21.94
N ALA A 554 13.05 31.87 -21.36
CA ALA A 554 12.65 31.85 -19.95
C ALA A 554 13.84 31.85 -18.97
N ALA A 555 14.97 31.24 -19.35
CA ALA A 555 16.19 31.23 -18.52
C ALA A 555 16.92 32.59 -18.49
N ALA A 556 16.71 33.46 -19.50
CA ALA A 556 17.33 34.77 -19.59
C ALA A 556 16.64 35.86 -18.75
N GLU A 557 15.38 35.66 -18.31
CA GLU A 557 14.65 36.62 -17.47
C GLU A 557 14.90 36.45 -15.95
N THR A 558 15.51 35.33 -15.52
CA THR A 558 15.75 35.03 -14.10
C THR A 558 17.14 35.40 -13.55
N HIS A 559 18.01 36.06 -14.32
CA HIS A 559 19.39 36.33 -13.90
C HIS A 559 19.76 37.81 -13.62
N ASP A 560 18.80 38.73 -13.57
CA ASP A 560 19.07 40.18 -13.44
C ASP A 560 18.57 40.84 -12.12
N ALA A 561 18.32 40.05 -11.05
CA ALA A 561 17.86 40.60 -9.77
C ALA A 561 18.63 40.11 -8.53
N ALA A 562 19.89 39.67 -8.67
CA ALA A 562 20.71 39.26 -7.53
C ALA A 562 22.19 39.70 -7.68
N ALA A 563 22.42 40.99 -7.87
CA ALA A 563 23.76 41.57 -7.71
C ALA A 563 23.67 43.03 -7.26
N THR A 564 23.41 43.26 -5.96
CA THR A 564 23.84 44.48 -5.25
C THR A 564 23.57 44.30 -3.75
N GLY A 565 24.63 44.28 -2.94
CA GLY A 565 24.52 44.50 -1.49
C GLY A 565 25.21 43.49 -0.57
N GLN A 566 26.52 43.29 -0.72
CA GLN A 566 27.37 42.83 0.39
C GLN A 566 28.55 43.80 0.54
N ASP A 567 28.46 44.70 1.52
CA ASP A 567 29.56 45.03 2.45
C ASP A 567 29.13 46.12 3.44
N ALA A 568 29.21 45.79 4.74
CA ALA A 568 29.59 46.63 5.88
C ALA A 568 28.83 46.25 7.17
N GLY A 569 29.58 45.99 8.25
CA GLY A 569 29.10 46.26 9.61
C GLY A 569 29.21 45.11 10.62
N GLN A 570 30.41 44.87 11.12
CA GLN A 570 30.67 44.12 12.35
C GLN A 570 30.10 44.82 13.61
N ALA A 571 29.85 43.99 14.63
CA ALA A 571 30.04 44.22 16.07
C ALA A 571 28.98 45.00 16.89
N ALA A 572 28.55 44.32 17.98
CA ALA A 572 28.01 44.77 19.28
C ALA A 572 26.72 44.00 19.63
N ALA A 573 26.46 43.46 20.81
CA ALA A 573 27.13 43.50 22.10
C ALA A 573 26.72 42.27 22.93
N ALA A 574 27.62 41.87 23.82
CA ALA A 574 27.35 40.98 24.92
C ALA A 574 26.72 41.73 26.12
N GLN A 575 26.16 40.95 27.04
CA GLN A 575 25.94 41.23 28.47
C GLN A 575 24.76 42.14 28.88
N ALA A 576 23.80 41.51 29.57
CA ALA A 576 23.28 41.82 30.93
C ALA A 576 21.90 41.13 31.04
N GLY A 577 21.51 40.41 32.08
CA GLY A 577 22.06 40.20 33.40
C GLY A 577 20.90 39.91 34.36
N VAL A 578 21.15 39.02 35.34
CA VAL A 578 20.62 39.06 36.71
C VAL A 578 19.12 38.72 36.86
N ALA A 579 18.79 37.49 37.23
CA ALA A 579 18.67 36.97 38.61
C ALA A 579 17.53 37.59 39.43
N LYS A 580 16.65 36.70 39.93
CA LYS A 580 16.12 36.79 41.29
C LYS A 580 15.71 35.41 41.81
N ASP A 581 16.39 35.04 42.88
CA ASP A 581 16.12 33.97 43.82
C ASP A 581 14.76 34.11 44.52
N ASN A 582 14.23 32.96 44.91
CA ASN A 582 13.78 32.57 46.28
C ASN A 582 12.83 31.37 46.09
N GLY A 583 13.02 30.18 46.68
CA GLY A 583 13.57 29.87 47.99
C GLY A 583 12.44 29.36 48.90
N SER A 584 12.74 28.31 49.68
CA SER A 584 11.91 27.64 50.73
C SER A 584 11.21 26.35 50.26
N ALA A 585 11.65 25.13 50.58
CA ALA A 585 12.01 24.46 51.84
C ALA A 585 10.93 23.46 52.30
N ALA A 586 11.37 22.19 52.36
CA ALA A 586 11.12 21.14 53.34
C ALA A 586 9.77 21.02 54.06
N ALA A 587 9.16 19.83 53.95
CA ALA A 587 8.54 19.14 55.08
C ALA A 587 8.61 17.62 54.90
N THR A 588 9.47 17.00 55.69
CA THR A 588 9.45 15.58 56.10
C THR A 588 8.27 15.30 57.01
N THR A 589 7.55 14.21 56.74
CA THR A 589 6.90 13.38 57.77
C THR A 589 6.79 11.95 57.25
N GLY A 590 7.46 11.01 57.93
CA GLY A 590 7.19 9.58 57.81
C GLY A 590 6.06 9.14 58.75
N VAL A 591 5.61 7.89 58.58
CA VAL A 591 4.80 6.97 59.44
C VAL A 591 4.10 6.00 58.46
N ALA A 592 3.87 4.71 58.69
CA ALA A 592 4.50 3.65 59.45
C ALA A 592 3.97 2.35 58.82
N ALA A 593 4.74 1.27 58.93
CA ALA A 593 4.27 -0.08 58.69
C ALA A 593 3.31 -0.50 59.80
N GLN A 594 2.29 -1.29 59.45
CA GLN A 594 1.63 -2.20 60.38
C GLN A 594 1.23 -3.50 59.69
N ASP A 595 1.74 -4.56 60.31
CA ASP A 595 1.44 -5.98 60.21
C ASP A 595 -0.01 -6.34 60.62
N ALA A 596 -0.32 -7.61 60.36
CA ALA A 596 -1.40 -8.47 60.85
C ALA A 596 -2.61 -8.62 59.90
N GLY A 597 -3.11 -9.82 59.58
CA GLY A 597 -2.80 -11.12 60.15
C GLY A 597 -3.44 -12.26 59.36
N ALA A 598 -2.92 -13.45 59.65
CA ALA A 598 -3.36 -14.74 59.15
C ALA A 598 -4.70 -15.20 59.75
N THR A 599 -5.48 -15.96 58.98
CA THR A 599 -6.34 -17.05 59.49
C THR A 599 -6.49 -18.13 58.42
N THR A 600 -5.79 -19.25 58.67
CA THR A 600 -6.20 -20.67 58.56
C THR A 600 -7.60 -21.00 58.03
N GLY A 601 -7.66 -21.99 57.13
CA GLY A 601 -8.87 -22.76 56.81
C GLY A 601 -8.52 -24.04 56.05
N ASP A 602 -8.64 -25.17 56.74
CA ASP A 602 -8.20 -26.52 56.39
C ASP A 602 -8.97 -27.22 55.26
N ALA A 603 -8.21 -28.11 54.60
CA ALA A 603 -8.52 -29.47 54.14
C ALA A 603 -9.97 -29.94 53.85
N ALA A 604 -10.15 -30.49 52.65
CA ALA A 604 -10.85 -31.77 52.49
C ALA A 604 -10.28 -32.58 51.31
N THR A 605 -9.81 -33.76 51.68
CA THR A 605 -9.34 -34.91 50.92
C THR A 605 -10.37 -35.47 49.91
N GLY A 606 -9.88 -35.99 48.78
CA GLY A 606 -10.62 -36.88 47.89
C GLY A 606 -9.66 -37.75 47.07
N THR A 607 -9.51 -38.99 47.51
CA THR A 607 -8.54 -40.00 47.04
C THR A 607 -9.16 -41.03 46.08
N VAL A 608 -8.30 -41.58 45.22
CA VAL A 608 -8.26 -42.97 44.68
C VAL A 608 -9.12 -43.35 43.47
N GLY A 609 -8.43 -43.92 42.48
CA GLY A 609 -8.99 -44.74 41.40
C GLY A 609 -7.93 -45.18 40.39
N ASP A 610 -7.04 -46.09 40.81
CA ASP A 610 -6.05 -46.81 39.98
C ASP A 610 -6.69 -47.92 39.12
N THR A 611 -5.87 -48.48 38.21
CA THR A 611 -6.03 -49.70 37.35
C THR A 611 -6.59 -49.46 35.93
N ALA A 612 -6.06 -50.04 34.83
CA ALA A 612 -5.12 -51.13 34.64
C ALA A 612 -4.34 -51.03 33.31
N THR A 613 -3.12 -51.55 33.37
CA THR A 613 -2.23 -52.08 32.34
C THR A 613 -2.93 -53.03 31.36
N THR A 614 -2.64 -52.98 30.04
CA THR A 614 -2.32 -54.19 29.25
C THR A 614 -1.53 -53.85 27.98
N THR A 615 -0.43 -54.58 27.84
CA THR A 615 0.53 -54.66 26.73
C THR A 615 -0.03 -55.51 25.56
N VAL A 616 0.51 -55.35 24.34
CA VAL A 616 1.01 -56.39 23.40
C VAL A 616 0.75 -56.06 21.92
N GLN A 617 1.87 -55.80 21.24
CA GLN A 617 2.34 -56.23 19.91
C GLN A 617 1.39 -56.43 18.70
N ALA A 618 1.88 -55.84 17.60
CA ALA A 618 2.10 -56.41 16.27
C ALA A 618 0.92 -56.99 15.47
N THR A 619 0.61 -56.30 14.37
CA THR A 619 0.81 -56.80 12.99
C THR A 619 1.08 -55.61 12.08
#